data_AF-A0A2P5M0S0-F1
#
_entry.id   AF-A0A2P5M0S0-F1
#
_cell.length_a   1.000
_cell.length_b   1.000
_cell.length_c   1.000
_cell.angle_alpha   90.00
_cell.angle_beta   90.00
_cell.angle_gamma   90.00
#
_symmetry.space_group_name_H-M   'P 1'
#
loop_
_entity.id
_entity.type
_entity.pdbx_description
1 polymer ?
#
loop_
_entity_poly.entity_id
_entity_poly.type
_entity_poly.pdbx_seq_one_letter_code
_entity_poly.pdbx_strand_id
1 'polypeptide(L)' 'FAAASKNMKNVAIEARSDIQELCIFGEWAYLRNYIDMTATPLDGGAPLHRTGYALSILRKEADGRWRLARDANLLAAEKS' A
#
# COMPACT_ATOMS: atom_id res chain seq x y z
N PHE A 1 -12.61 -2.05 -0.05
CA PHE A 1 -11.61 -2.24 1.03
C PHE A 1 -11.92 -3.45 1.92
N ALA A 2 -13.05 -3.49 2.65
CA ALA A 2 -13.35 -4.57 3.60
C ALA A 2 -13.38 -5.99 2.97
N ALA A 3 -13.93 -6.16 1.78
CA ALA A 3 -13.95 -7.46 1.09
C ALA A 3 -12.53 -7.94 0.70
N ALA A 4 -11.69 -7.04 0.17
CA ALA A 4 -10.30 -7.36 -0.15
C ALA A 4 -9.48 -7.73 1.10
N SER A 5 -9.72 -7.03 2.22
CA SER A 5 -9.06 -7.30 3.52
C SER A 5 -9.43 -8.66 4.11
N LYS A 6 -10.66 -9.15 3.90
CA LYS A 6 -11.07 -10.50 4.36
C LYS A 6 -10.27 -11.63 3.71
N ASN A 7 -9.82 -11.44 2.47
CA ASN A 7 -9.03 -12.43 1.74
C ASN A 7 -7.54 -12.43 2.12
N MET A 8 -7.08 -11.48 2.94
CA MET A 8 -5.68 -11.41 3.40
C MET A 8 -5.41 -12.27 4.65
N LYS A 9 -6.41 -12.94 5.23
CA LYS A 9 -6.26 -13.67 6.50
C LYS A 9 -5.29 -14.86 6.44
N ASN A 10 -5.05 -15.43 5.26
CA ASN A 10 -4.20 -16.61 5.06
C ASN A 10 -2.99 -16.31 4.16
N VAL A 11 -2.48 -15.08 4.18
CA VAL A 11 -1.33 -14.67 3.37
C VAL A 11 -0.32 -13.98 4.28
N ALA A 12 0.92 -14.43 4.26
CA ALA A 12 2.04 -13.68 4.82
C ALA A 12 2.46 -12.61 3.81
N ILE A 13 2.56 -11.36 4.25
CA ILE A 13 2.96 -10.23 3.41
C ILE A 13 4.24 -9.65 3.97
N GLU A 14 5.27 -9.66 3.14
CA GLU A 14 6.51 -8.92 3.36
C GLU A 14 6.53 -7.75 2.39
N ALA A 15 6.70 -6.53 2.90
CA ALA A 15 6.69 -5.34 2.08
C ALA A 15 7.73 -4.33 2.56
N ARG A 16 8.44 -3.73 1.62
CA ARG A 16 9.25 -2.53 1.81
C ARG A 16 8.59 -1.39 1.04
N SER A 17 8.44 -0.25 1.70
CA SER A 17 8.00 0.99 1.07
C SER A 17 9.12 2.02 1.18
N ASP A 18 9.56 2.52 0.03
CA ASP A 18 10.53 3.60 -0.05
C ASP A 18 9.81 4.93 -0.36
N ILE A 19 9.79 5.84 0.60
CA ILE A 19 9.11 7.12 0.49
C ILE A 19 9.98 8.06 -0.36
N GLN A 20 9.49 8.37 -1.56
CA GLN A 20 10.19 9.25 -2.50
C GLN A 20 9.84 10.71 -2.29
N GLU A 21 8.62 11.00 -1.85
CA GLU A 21 8.17 12.37 -1.62
C GLU A 21 7.02 12.39 -0.61
N LEU A 22 7.06 13.38 0.28
CA LEU A 22 5.98 13.73 1.20
C LEU A 22 5.79 15.24 1.21
N CYS A 23 4.58 15.68 0.89
CA CYS A 23 4.22 17.10 0.98
C CYS A 23 2.93 17.27 1.77
N ILE A 24 2.92 18.25 2.66
CA ILE A 24 1.80 18.58 3.56
C ILE A 24 1.24 19.96 3.19
N PHE A 25 -0.07 20.04 3.02
CA PHE A 25 -0.83 21.23 2.68
C PHE A 25 -2.01 21.37 3.66
N GLY A 26 -1.74 21.97 4.82
CA GLY A 26 -2.70 22.04 5.91
C GLY A 26 -3.08 20.65 6.41
N GLU A 27 -4.37 20.33 6.38
CA GLU A 27 -4.91 19.04 6.81
C GLU A 27 -4.86 17.96 5.71
N TRP A 28 -4.20 18.24 4.58
CA TRP A 28 -4.00 17.29 3.50
C TRP A 28 -2.52 17.00 3.31
N ALA A 29 -2.21 15.79 2.84
CA ALA A 29 -0.86 15.44 2.40
C ALA A 29 -0.92 14.51 1.20
N TYR A 30 0.13 14.49 0.38
CA TYR A 30 0.37 13.38 -0.54
C TYR A 30 1.71 12.71 -0.25
N LEU A 31 1.75 11.42 -0.54
CA LEU A 31 2.92 10.56 -0.45
C LEU A 31 3.12 9.89 -1.82
N ARG A 32 4.31 10.02 -2.40
CA ARG A 32 4.74 9.12 -3.49
C ARG A 32 5.76 8.15 -2.92
N ASN A 33 5.54 6.87 -3.16
CA ASN A 33 6.43 5.81 -2.71
C ASN A 33 6.59 4.73 -3.77
N TYR A 34 7.74 4.06 -3.74
CA TYR A 34 7.94 2.82 -4.45
C TYR A 34 7.76 1.67 -3.46
N ILE A 35 6.93 0.70 -3.79
CA ILE A 35 6.66 -0.47 -2.96
C ILE A 35 7.23 -1.69 -3.64
N ASP A 36 7.88 -2.52 -2.84
CA ASP A 36 8.34 -3.86 -3.17
C ASP A 36 7.67 -4.81 -2.17
N MET A 37 6.88 -5.75 -2.66
CA MET A 37 6.06 -6.62 -1.83
C MET A 37 6.05 -8.05 -2.35
N THR A 38 6.18 -9.01 -1.42
CA THR A 38 5.92 -10.42 -1.65
C THR A 38 4.75 -10.87 -0.79
N ALA A 39 3.75 -11.48 -1.43
CA ALA A 39 2.59 -12.08 -0.78
C ALA A 39 2.68 -13.61 -0.91
N THR A 40 2.84 -14.31 0.21
CA THR A 40 2.99 -15.77 0.27
C THR A 40 1.73 -16.41 0.88
N PRO A 41 0.94 -17.17 0.10
CA PRO A 41 -0.19 -17.93 0.63
C PRO A 41 0.28 -18.96 1.68
N LEU A 42 -0.35 -18.97 2.85
CA LEU A 42 0.00 -19.87 3.96
C LEU A 42 -0.52 -21.30 3.76
N ASP A 43 -1.35 -21.52 2.75
CA ASP A 43 -1.90 -22.82 2.34
C ASP A 43 -1.04 -23.54 1.30
N GLY A 44 0.17 -23.04 1.02
CA GLY A 44 1.14 -23.67 0.12
C GLY A 44 1.08 -23.20 -1.33
N GLY A 45 0.30 -22.16 -1.63
CA GLY A 45 0.32 -21.49 -2.94
C GLY A 45 1.67 -20.82 -3.24
N ALA A 46 1.93 -20.58 -4.53
CA ALA A 46 3.15 -19.89 -4.97
C ALA A 46 3.16 -18.42 -4.49
N PRO A 47 4.31 -17.91 -4.01
CA PRO A 47 4.46 -16.50 -3.68
C PRO A 47 4.19 -15.60 -4.89
N LEU A 48 3.53 -14.47 -4.64
CA LEU A 48 3.29 -13.43 -5.63
C LEU A 48 4.12 -12.20 -5.28
N HIS A 49 5.12 -11.92 -6.11
CA HIS A 49 5.92 -10.71 -6.00
C HIS A 49 5.32 -9.59 -6.85
N ARG A 50 5.24 -8.38 -6.27
CA ARG A 50 4.77 -7.18 -6.96
C ARG A 50 5.58 -5.97 -6.56
N THR A 51 5.89 -5.15 -7.56
CA THR A 51 6.60 -3.89 -7.35
C THR A 51 5.93 -2.76 -8.13
N GLY A 52 6.12 -1.54 -7.68
CA GLY A 52 5.64 -0.37 -8.41
C GLY A 52 5.44 0.85 -7.54
N TYR A 53 5.03 1.93 -8.18
CA TYR A 53 4.73 3.19 -7.50
C TYR A 53 3.32 3.21 -6.92
N ALA A 54 3.18 3.88 -5.79
CA ALA A 54 1.91 4.27 -5.22
C ALA A 54 1.88 5.79 -4.97
N LEU A 55 0.68 6.36 -5.11
CA LEU A 55 0.35 7.72 -4.70
C LEU A 55 -0.78 7.65 -3.69
N SER A 56 -0.51 8.05 -2.45
CA SER A 56 -1.51 8.11 -1.40
C SER A 56 -1.81 9.56 -1.05
N ILE A 57 -3.10 9.90 -0.95
CA ILE A 57 -3.56 11.18 -0.43
C ILE A 57 -4.10 10.94 0.98
N LEU A 58 -3.55 11.67 1.95
CA LEU A 58 -3.93 11.59 3.34
C LEU A 58 -4.72 12.84 3.73
N ARG A 59 -5.70 12.67 4.63
CA ARG A 59 -6.39 13.77 5.28
C ARG A 59 -6.28 13.61 6.79
N LYS A 60 -5.94 14.69 7.49
CA LYS A 60 -5.98 14.77 8.94
C LYS A 60 -7.41 15.06 9.36
N GLU A 61 -7.98 14.17 10.15
CA GLU A 61 -9.35 14.28 10.63
C GLU A 61 -9.44 15.17 11.88
N ALA A 62 -10.67 15.48 12.32
CA ALA A 62 -10.91 16.30 13.51
C ALA A 62 -10.32 15.73 14.81
N ASP A 63 -10.05 14.42 14.86
CA ASP A 63 -9.34 13.75 15.95
C ASP A 63 -7.81 13.94 15.90
N GLY A 64 -7.31 14.72 14.94
CA GLY A 64 -5.90 15.02 14.71
C GLY A 64 -5.13 13.90 14.02
N ARG A 65 -5.78 12.80 13.60
CA ARG A 65 -5.12 11.64 13.00
C ARG A 65 -5.17 11.70 11.48
N TRP A 66 -4.04 11.42 10.84
CA TRP A 66 -3.95 11.21 9.40
C TRP A 66 -4.64 9.90 9.00
N ARG A 67 -5.45 9.96 7.94
CA ARG A 67 -6.14 8.80 7.37
C ARG A 67 -6.01 8.80 5.86
N LEU A 68 -5.96 7.61 5.27
CA LEU A 68 -5.96 7.44 3.83
C LEU A 68 -7.30 7.94 3.27
N ALA A 69 -7.23 9.00 2.47
CA ALA A 69 -8.39 9.58 1.80
C ALA A 69 -8.55 8.99 0.38
N ARG A 70 -7.45 8.89 -0.37
CA ARG A 70 -7.40 8.29 -1.72
C ARG A 70 -6.09 7.55 -1.91
N ASP A 71 -6.10 6.57 -2.80
CA ASP A 71 -4.91 5.80 -3.15
C ASP A 71 -4.95 5.42 -4.62
N ALA A 72 -3.81 5.55 -5.28
CA ALA A 72 -3.56 5.02 -6.62
C ALA A 72 -2.33 4.11 -6.53
N ASN A 73 -2.57 2.80 -6.53
CA ASN A 73 -1.55 1.78 -6.42
C ASN A 73 -1.32 1.13 -7.78
N LEU A 74 -0.10 1.24 -8.31
CA LEU A 74 0.28 0.74 -9.62
C LEU A 74 1.23 -0.47 -9.51
N LEU A 75 1.14 -1.23 -8.42
CA LEU A 75 1.96 -2.43 -8.24
C LEU A 75 1.58 -3.46 -9.30
N ALA A 76 2.57 -3.88 -10.07
CA ALA A 76 2.45 -4.90 -11.08
C ALA A 76 3.18 -6.17 -10.63
N ALA A 77 2.72 -7.33 -11.11
CA ALA A 77 3.52 -8.54 -11.01
C ALA A 77 4.80 -8.34 -11.82
N GLU A 78 5.93 -8.76 -11.27
CA GLU A 78 7.19 -8.75 -12.00
C GLU A 78 7.05 -9.65 -13.23
N LYS A 79 7.52 -9.15 -14.39
CA LYS A 79 7.55 -9.96 -15.61
C LYS A 79 8.74 -10.91 -15.53
N SER A 80 8.46 -12.20 -15.69
CA SER A 80 9.44 -13.27 -15.82
C SER A 80 10.38 -13.05 -17.00
#